data_AF-A0A518DZZ7-F1
#
_entry.id   AF-A0A518DZZ7-F1
#
_cell.length_a   1.000
_cell.length_b   1.000
_cell.length_c   1.000
_cell.angle_alpha   90.00
_cell.angle_beta   90.00
_cell.angle_gamma   90.00
#
_symmetry.space_group_name_H-M   'P 1'
#
loop_
_entity.id
_entity.type
_entity.pdbx_description
1 polymer ?
#
loop_
_entity_poly.entity_id
_entity_poly.type
_entity_poly.pdbx_seq_one_letter_code
_entity_poly.pdbx_strand_id
1 'polypeptide(L)'
;MKHLIVLLSVVAFLHGTAEAQDKTAILNRTMKAGTFEASILEMRMPDDATAIMAKFSQAVAAKPDWIQTYVASQRLNPGEPLPYHENMGVTEREYARLIEAKAETKLRPVSNCNLIVTSNADGSLAVTGSGGAAVLNGLTIDSETMTIRYKDLSSTDCSVVIPKRTALVSINGLDWNTEKVTPPSTLTALSLTVGRYTDTTHGFLEFRATKAVGRAASMNHHLYLQWKPKDRRTKR
;
A
#
# COMPACT_ATOMS: atom_id res chain seq x y z
N MET A 1 -9.11 -59.85 -17.54
CA MET A 1 -7.98 -59.13 -18.18
C MET A 1 -8.58 -57.92 -18.89
N LYS A 2 -8.32 -56.64 -18.61
CA LYS A 2 -7.34 -55.92 -17.82
C LYS A 2 -7.99 -54.61 -17.33
N HIS A 3 -7.73 -54.25 -16.07
CA HIS A 3 -7.94 -52.93 -15.48
C HIS A 3 -7.02 -51.88 -16.14
N LEU A 4 -7.48 -50.64 -16.37
CA LEU A 4 -6.73 -49.37 -16.61
C LEU A 4 -7.68 -48.37 -17.32
N ILE A 5 -7.92 -47.09 -17.02
CA ILE A 5 -7.27 -46.03 -16.22
C ILE A 5 -8.41 -45.09 -15.77
N VAL A 6 -8.62 -44.91 -14.47
CA VAL A 6 -9.29 -43.71 -13.91
C VAL A 6 -8.34 -43.16 -12.86
N LEU A 7 -7.36 -42.36 -13.29
CA LEU A 7 -6.42 -41.73 -12.36
C LEU A 7 -5.69 -40.56 -13.03
N LEU A 8 -6.44 -39.53 -13.45
CA LEU A 8 -5.85 -38.26 -13.87
C LEU A 8 -6.87 -37.11 -13.74
N SER A 9 -7.41 -36.91 -12.53
CA SER A 9 -8.27 -35.75 -12.25
C SER A 9 -8.15 -35.20 -10.83
N VAL A 10 -7.38 -35.83 -9.94
CA VAL A 10 -7.32 -35.43 -8.51
C VAL A 10 -6.18 -34.46 -8.19
N VAL A 11 -5.22 -34.25 -9.11
CA VAL A 11 -4.03 -33.42 -8.82
C VAL A 11 -4.30 -31.91 -8.91
N ALA A 12 -5.30 -31.46 -9.67
CA ALA A 12 -5.62 -30.03 -9.78
C ALA A 12 -6.39 -29.47 -8.56
N PHE A 13 -7.11 -30.32 -7.81
CA PHE A 13 -7.89 -29.89 -6.65
C PHE A 13 -7.05 -29.71 -5.36
N LEU A 14 -5.89 -30.38 -5.27
CA LEU A 14 -5.02 -30.32 -4.08
C LEU A 14 -4.13 -29.07 -4.04
N HIS A 15 -3.84 -28.45 -5.19
CA HIS A 15 -2.98 -27.25 -5.24
C HIS A 15 -3.75 -25.97 -4.84
N GLY A 16 -5.00 -25.84 -5.27
CA GLY A 16 -5.82 -24.66 -4.94
C GLY A 16 -6.19 -24.55 -3.46
N THR A 17 -6.34 -25.68 -2.76
CA THR A 17 -6.67 -25.70 -1.32
C THR A 17 -5.48 -25.31 -0.44
N ALA A 18 -4.26 -25.70 -0.81
CA ALA A 18 -3.06 -25.36 -0.05
C ALA A 18 -2.72 -23.85 -0.13
N GLU A 19 -2.82 -23.25 -1.31
CA GLU A 19 -2.57 -21.80 -1.49
C GLU A 19 -3.65 -20.95 -0.79
N ALA A 20 -4.92 -21.33 -0.90
CA ALA A 20 -6.00 -20.67 -0.19
C ALA A 20 -5.83 -20.77 1.34
N GLN A 21 -5.46 -21.95 1.85
CA GLN A 21 -5.21 -22.17 3.27
C GLN A 21 -4.03 -21.34 3.79
N ASP A 22 -2.98 -21.15 2.98
CA ASP A 22 -1.84 -20.31 3.35
C ASP A 22 -2.23 -18.83 3.41
N LYS A 23 -2.98 -18.32 2.43
CA LYS A 23 -3.50 -16.93 2.44
C LYS A 23 -4.38 -16.68 3.66
N THR A 24 -5.29 -17.60 4.02
CA THR A 24 -6.13 -17.46 5.22
C THR A 24 -5.29 -17.45 6.49
N ALA A 25 -4.24 -18.27 6.57
CA ALA A 25 -3.32 -18.25 7.71
C ALA A 25 -2.55 -16.93 7.81
N ILE A 26 -2.08 -16.37 6.69
CA ILE A 26 -1.41 -15.07 6.63
C ILE A 26 -2.36 -13.95 7.07
N LEU A 27 -3.60 -13.94 6.57
CA LEU A 27 -4.61 -12.97 6.95
C LEU A 27 -4.89 -13.03 8.46
N ASN A 28 -5.19 -14.21 9.00
CA ASN A 28 -5.50 -14.40 10.42
C ASN A 28 -4.35 -14.01 11.36
N ARG A 29 -3.09 -14.19 10.91
CA ARG A 29 -1.93 -13.69 11.65
C ARG A 29 -1.88 -12.18 11.59
N THR A 30 -2.18 -11.58 10.45
CA THR A 30 -1.99 -10.15 10.24
C THR A 30 -3.12 -9.30 10.81
N MET A 31 -4.35 -9.60 10.42
CA MET A 31 -5.54 -8.83 10.74
C MET A 31 -6.64 -9.75 11.25
N LYS A 32 -7.10 -9.48 12.47
CA LYS A 32 -8.17 -10.23 13.14
C LYS A 32 -9.12 -9.25 13.80
N ALA A 33 -10.32 -9.71 14.11
CA ALA A 33 -11.28 -8.91 14.87
C ALA A 33 -10.67 -8.38 16.18
N GLY A 34 -10.93 -7.10 16.46
CA GLY A 34 -10.42 -6.38 17.62
C GLY A 34 -10.26 -4.89 17.37
N THR A 35 -9.88 -4.18 18.45
CA THR A 35 -9.54 -2.76 18.43
C THR A 35 -8.04 -2.60 18.57
N PHE A 36 -7.45 -1.75 17.75
CA PHE A 36 -6.03 -1.49 17.68
C PHE A 36 -5.77 0.02 17.74
N GLU A 37 -4.85 0.40 18.62
CA GLU A 37 -4.20 1.71 18.53
C GLU A 37 -3.21 1.67 17.37
N ALA A 38 -3.37 2.63 16.47
CA ALA A 38 -2.66 2.71 15.22
C ALA A 38 -2.02 4.08 15.03
N SER A 39 -1.05 4.14 14.13
CA SER A 39 -0.45 5.38 13.68
C SER A 39 -0.53 5.48 12.17
N ILE A 40 -0.97 6.63 11.67
CA ILE A 40 -0.83 6.99 10.27
C ILE A 40 0.63 7.27 10.00
N LEU A 41 1.14 6.71 8.92
CA LEU A 41 2.51 6.87 8.46
C LEU A 41 2.57 7.80 7.25
N GLU A 42 3.62 8.59 7.18
CA GLU A 42 3.97 9.36 5.99
C GLU A 42 5.39 9.04 5.56
N MET A 43 5.62 9.13 4.24
CA MET A 43 6.95 9.10 3.68
C MET A 43 7.70 10.37 4.10
N ARG A 44 8.75 10.21 4.91
CA ARG A 44 9.56 11.31 5.41
C ARG A 44 11.01 11.13 4.98
N MET A 45 11.52 12.16 4.32
CA MET A 45 12.95 12.35 4.10
C MET A 45 13.61 12.83 5.40
N PRO A 46 14.94 12.69 5.53
CA PRO A 46 15.72 13.42 6.53
C PRO A 46 15.40 14.94 6.53
N ASP A 47 15.46 15.58 7.70
CA ASP A 47 15.04 16.98 7.87
C ASP A 47 15.92 17.96 7.06
N ASP A 48 17.22 17.68 6.97
CA ASP A 48 18.17 18.44 6.17
C ASP A 48 17.81 18.39 4.67
N ALA A 49 17.49 17.20 4.18
CA ALA A 49 17.04 17.02 2.80
C ALA A 49 15.65 17.61 2.54
N THR A 50 14.76 17.62 3.54
CA THR A 50 13.43 18.22 3.44
C THR A 50 13.51 19.72 3.17
N ALA A 51 14.41 20.43 3.87
CA ALA A 51 14.64 21.85 3.64
C ALA A 51 15.19 22.12 2.23
N ILE A 52 16.10 21.29 1.75
CA ILE A 52 16.64 21.39 0.39
C ILE A 52 15.54 21.12 -0.66
N MET A 53 14.69 20.11 -0.43
CA MET A 53 13.58 19.77 -1.33
C MET A 53 12.57 20.91 -1.45
N ALA A 54 12.31 21.63 -0.36
CA ALA A 54 11.45 22.81 -0.38
C ALA A 54 12.04 23.92 -1.25
N LYS A 55 13.35 24.21 -1.13
CA LYS A 55 14.05 25.18 -2.01
C LYS A 55 13.99 24.75 -3.47
N PHE A 56 14.32 23.49 -3.76
CA PHE A 56 14.25 22.90 -5.10
C PHE A 56 12.85 23.07 -5.71
N SER A 57 11.82 22.68 -4.95
CA SER A 57 10.42 22.74 -5.40
C SER A 57 9.98 24.17 -5.69
N GLN A 58 10.36 25.13 -4.85
CA GLN A 58 10.05 26.55 -5.08
C GLN A 58 10.74 27.09 -6.34
N ALA A 59 12.03 26.78 -6.53
CA ALA A 59 12.78 27.25 -7.68
C ALA A 59 12.26 26.68 -9.01
N VAL A 60 11.90 25.39 -9.02
CA VAL A 60 11.31 24.73 -10.18
C VAL A 60 9.90 25.26 -10.46
N ALA A 61 9.07 25.44 -9.44
CA ALA A 61 7.72 25.99 -9.59
C ALA A 61 7.72 27.43 -10.14
N ALA A 62 8.76 28.21 -9.84
CA ALA A 62 8.95 29.54 -10.41
C ALA A 62 9.39 29.52 -11.89
N LYS A 63 9.72 28.35 -12.45
CA LYS A 63 10.26 28.19 -13.81
C LYS A 63 9.60 27.02 -14.57
N PRO A 64 8.27 27.03 -14.76
CA PRO A 64 7.52 25.89 -15.31
C PRO A 64 7.95 25.53 -16.75
N ASP A 65 8.15 26.52 -17.62
CA ASP A 65 8.53 26.28 -19.03
C ASP A 65 9.94 25.69 -19.14
N TRP A 66 10.85 26.16 -18.28
CA TRP A 66 12.22 25.66 -18.24
C TRP A 66 12.25 24.21 -17.77
N ILE A 67 11.57 23.85 -16.68
CA ILE A 67 11.62 22.46 -16.18
C ILE A 67 10.99 21.49 -17.17
N GLN A 68 9.89 21.87 -17.83
CA GLN A 68 9.27 21.03 -18.85
C GLN A 68 10.23 20.76 -20.02
N THR A 69 10.87 21.81 -20.54
CA THR A 69 11.84 21.70 -21.63
C THR A 69 13.07 20.90 -21.20
N TYR A 70 13.58 21.18 -19.99
CA TYR A 70 14.75 20.50 -19.45
C TYR A 70 14.49 19.00 -19.32
N VAL A 71 13.42 18.58 -18.64
CA VAL A 71 13.04 17.17 -18.49
C VAL A 71 12.89 16.47 -19.84
N ALA A 72 12.22 17.10 -20.80
CA ALA A 72 12.03 16.54 -22.15
C ALA A 72 13.37 16.32 -22.89
N SER A 73 14.38 17.14 -22.63
CA SER A 73 15.70 17.03 -23.26
C SER A 73 16.61 15.93 -22.68
N GLN A 74 16.38 15.46 -21.45
CA GLN A 74 17.32 14.57 -20.76
C GLN A 74 17.24 13.10 -21.19
N ARG A 75 16.16 12.68 -21.87
CA ARG A 75 15.96 11.29 -22.36
C ARG A 75 16.24 10.21 -21.29
N LEU A 76 15.75 10.43 -20.08
CA LEU A 76 15.98 9.55 -18.94
C LEU A 76 15.05 8.34 -18.96
N ASN A 77 15.56 7.21 -18.45
CA ASN A 77 14.71 6.07 -18.14
C ASN A 77 13.87 6.35 -16.88
N PRO A 78 12.68 5.74 -16.75
CA PRO A 78 11.88 5.85 -15.53
C PRO A 78 12.68 5.50 -14.28
N GLY A 79 12.74 6.44 -13.34
CA GLY A 79 13.41 6.28 -12.05
C GLY A 79 14.83 6.82 -11.97
N GLU A 80 15.46 7.16 -13.11
CA GLU A 80 16.75 7.86 -13.12
C GLU A 80 16.59 9.31 -12.61
N PRO A 81 17.53 9.79 -11.77
CA PRO A 81 17.51 11.17 -11.33
C PRO A 81 17.84 12.11 -12.50
N LEU A 82 17.26 13.32 -12.49
CA LEU A 82 17.65 14.36 -13.42
C LEU A 82 19.14 14.69 -13.24
N PRO A 83 19.88 15.06 -14.30
CA PRO A 83 21.18 15.68 -14.09
C PRO A 83 21.01 17.01 -13.36
N TYR A 84 22.02 17.42 -12.59
CA TYR A 84 21.98 18.70 -11.88
C TYR A 84 21.93 19.87 -12.88
N HIS A 85 21.22 20.93 -12.50
CA HIS A 85 21.22 22.20 -13.21
C HIS A 85 21.01 23.37 -12.24
N GLU A 86 21.69 24.49 -12.45
CA GLU A 86 21.64 25.68 -11.56
C GLU A 86 20.22 26.23 -11.35
N ASN A 87 19.37 26.19 -12.39
CA ASN A 87 17.96 26.58 -12.32
C ASN A 87 17.11 25.75 -11.34
N MET A 88 17.62 24.63 -10.84
CA MET A 88 17.01 23.88 -9.74
C MET A 88 17.04 24.65 -8.41
N GLY A 89 17.77 25.78 -8.33
CA GLY A 89 17.76 26.68 -7.16
C GLY A 89 18.38 26.09 -5.90
N VAL A 90 19.19 25.06 -6.07
CA VAL A 90 20.00 24.41 -5.03
C VAL A 90 21.42 24.28 -5.57
N THR A 91 22.39 24.18 -4.68
CA THR A 91 23.77 23.88 -5.07
C THR A 91 23.91 22.43 -5.54
N GLU A 92 24.98 22.12 -6.29
CA GLU A 92 25.26 20.74 -6.71
C GLU A 92 25.40 19.78 -5.52
N ARG A 93 26.01 20.26 -4.42
CA ARG A 93 26.11 19.51 -3.16
C ARG A 93 24.74 19.25 -2.52
N GLU A 94 23.89 20.26 -2.48
CA GLU A 94 22.51 20.12 -2.00
C GLU A 94 21.71 19.14 -2.89
N TYR A 95 21.92 19.19 -4.21
CA TYR A 95 21.30 18.24 -5.14
C TYR A 95 21.77 16.81 -4.91
N ALA A 96 23.08 16.58 -4.79
CA ALA A 96 23.63 15.26 -4.46
C ALA A 96 23.03 14.72 -3.16
N ARG A 97 22.90 15.58 -2.13
CA ARG A 97 22.25 15.21 -0.87
C ARG A 97 20.78 14.81 -1.06
N LEU A 98 20.02 15.49 -1.93
CA LEU A 98 18.64 15.08 -2.26
C LEU A 98 18.58 13.68 -2.90
N ILE A 99 19.51 13.38 -3.80
CA ILE A 99 19.58 12.07 -4.46
C ILE A 99 19.89 10.97 -3.43
N GLU A 100 20.85 11.19 -2.54
CA GLU A 100 21.17 10.26 -1.45
C GLU A 100 20.00 10.08 -0.47
N ALA A 101 19.35 11.17 -0.09
CA ALA A 101 18.23 11.16 0.86
C ALA A 101 17.02 10.35 0.36
N LYS A 102 16.89 10.12 -0.95
CA LYS A 102 15.89 9.21 -1.52
C LYS A 102 16.04 7.78 -0.97
N ALA A 103 17.26 7.30 -0.77
CA ALA A 103 17.52 5.98 -0.18
C ALA A 103 17.28 5.94 1.33
N GLU A 104 17.33 7.09 2.01
CA GLU A 104 17.08 7.24 3.45
C GLU A 104 15.60 7.50 3.77
N THR A 105 14.78 7.70 2.74
CA THR A 105 13.37 8.00 2.88
C THR A 105 12.62 6.81 3.44
N LYS A 106 11.90 7.02 4.54
CA LYS A 106 11.20 5.96 5.29
C LYS A 106 9.81 6.40 5.68
N LEU A 107 8.93 5.43 5.90
CA LEU A 107 7.66 5.70 6.55
C LEU A 107 7.88 6.05 8.03
N ARG A 108 7.30 7.15 8.49
CA ARG A 108 7.35 7.59 9.89
C ARG A 108 5.95 7.89 10.43
N PRO A 109 5.65 7.57 11.70
CA PRO A 109 4.39 7.96 12.34
C PRO A 109 4.22 9.47 12.37
N VAL A 110 3.05 9.96 11.98
CA VAL A 110 2.73 11.40 12.00
C VAL A 110 1.46 11.75 12.79
N SER A 111 0.57 10.79 12.98
CA SER A 111 -0.62 10.97 13.82
C SER A 111 -1.14 9.64 14.34
N ASN A 112 -1.82 9.67 15.48
CA ASN A 112 -2.45 8.48 16.07
C ASN A 112 -3.90 8.36 15.59
N CYS A 113 -4.38 7.13 15.47
CA CYS A 113 -5.75 6.79 15.13
C CYS A 113 -6.14 5.46 15.77
N ASN A 114 -7.43 5.15 15.76
CA ASN A 114 -7.92 3.82 16.13
C ASN A 114 -8.38 3.07 14.88
N LEU A 115 -8.04 1.78 14.84
CA LEU A 115 -8.52 0.81 13.86
C LEU A 115 -9.38 -0.23 14.59
N ILE A 116 -10.59 -0.45 14.11
CA ILE A 116 -11.51 -1.48 14.59
C ILE A 116 -11.75 -2.45 13.45
N VAL A 117 -11.52 -3.73 13.72
CA VAL A 117 -11.83 -4.82 12.82
C VAL A 117 -12.95 -5.64 13.46
N THR A 118 -14.06 -5.81 12.76
CA THR A 118 -15.23 -6.54 13.25
C THR A 118 -15.48 -7.74 12.34
N SER A 119 -15.69 -8.92 12.92
CA SER A 119 -16.19 -10.06 12.16
C SER A 119 -17.70 -9.93 11.95
N ASN A 120 -18.12 -9.94 10.69
CA ASN A 120 -19.51 -9.99 10.30
C ASN A 120 -20.06 -11.42 10.41
N ALA A 121 -21.39 -11.56 10.38
CA ALA A 121 -22.06 -12.86 10.46
C ALA A 121 -21.73 -13.79 9.28
N ASP A 122 -21.33 -13.23 8.13
CA ASP A 122 -20.90 -13.96 6.92
C ASP A 122 -19.41 -14.33 6.94
N GLY A 123 -18.72 -14.11 8.05
CA GLY A 123 -17.29 -14.41 8.19
C GLY A 123 -16.36 -13.34 7.62
N SER A 124 -16.87 -12.32 6.93
CA SER A 124 -16.05 -11.21 6.45
C SER A 124 -15.58 -10.30 7.60
N LEU A 125 -14.43 -9.67 7.42
CA LEU A 125 -13.88 -8.67 8.33
C LEU A 125 -14.22 -7.27 7.83
N ALA A 126 -15.01 -6.51 8.59
CA ALA A 126 -15.23 -5.09 8.36
C ALA A 126 -14.14 -4.25 9.04
N VAL A 127 -13.58 -3.29 8.32
CA VAL A 127 -12.54 -2.38 8.82
C VAL A 127 -13.13 -0.98 9.00
N THR A 128 -12.94 -0.41 10.19
CA THR A 128 -13.37 0.95 10.54
C THR A 128 -12.21 1.69 11.16
N GLY A 129 -11.96 2.91 10.70
CA GLY A 129 -10.94 3.80 11.21
C GLY A 129 -11.51 5.10 11.78
N SER A 130 -10.70 5.80 12.57
CA SER A 130 -10.98 7.15 13.10
C SER A 130 -9.91 8.14 12.65
N GLY A 131 -10.21 9.45 12.73
CA GLY A 131 -9.31 10.48 12.24
C GLY A 131 -8.98 10.27 10.76
N GLY A 132 -7.69 10.37 10.38
CA GLY A 132 -7.27 10.12 9.00
C GLY A 132 -7.48 8.68 8.51
N ALA A 133 -7.67 7.70 9.40
CA ALA A 133 -7.99 6.32 9.03
C ALA A 133 -9.46 6.11 8.68
N ALA A 134 -10.34 7.10 8.88
CA ALA A 134 -11.77 7.01 8.53
C ALA A 134 -12.02 6.74 7.03
N VAL A 135 -11.02 6.97 6.19
CA VAL A 135 -11.06 6.62 4.77
C VAL A 135 -11.25 5.11 4.53
N LEU A 136 -10.85 4.27 5.48
CA LEU A 136 -11.04 2.81 5.44
C LEU A 136 -12.49 2.38 5.67
N ASN A 137 -13.36 3.28 6.14
CA ASN A 137 -14.73 2.93 6.48
C ASN A 137 -15.48 2.40 5.25
N GLY A 138 -16.04 1.19 5.39
CA GLY A 138 -16.68 0.46 4.28
C GLY A 138 -15.76 -0.52 3.56
N LEU A 139 -14.50 -0.66 3.99
CA LEU A 139 -13.63 -1.75 3.56
C LEU A 139 -14.04 -3.06 4.26
N THR A 140 -14.25 -4.10 3.48
CA THR A 140 -14.47 -5.47 3.98
C THR A 140 -13.51 -6.45 3.32
N ILE A 141 -13.07 -7.46 4.08
CA ILE A 141 -12.22 -8.55 3.61
C ILE A 141 -12.92 -9.87 3.89
N ASP A 142 -13.27 -10.61 2.85
CA ASP A 142 -13.81 -11.96 2.93
C ASP A 142 -12.65 -12.96 3.05
N SER A 143 -12.52 -13.62 4.21
CA SER A 143 -11.40 -14.51 4.50
C SER A 143 -11.51 -15.90 3.88
N GLU A 144 -12.66 -16.25 3.30
CA GLU A 144 -12.85 -17.52 2.61
C GLU A 144 -12.49 -17.37 1.13
N THR A 145 -12.99 -16.30 0.50
CA THR A 145 -12.77 -16.03 -0.93
C THR A 145 -11.55 -15.15 -1.21
N MET A 146 -10.89 -14.62 -0.17
CA MET A 146 -9.86 -13.60 -0.28
C MET A 146 -10.32 -12.39 -1.11
N THR A 147 -11.57 -11.98 -0.92
CA THR A 147 -12.14 -10.84 -1.65
C THR A 147 -12.08 -9.59 -0.79
N ILE A 148 -11.51 -8.50 -1.32
CA ILE A 148 -11.71 -7.16 -0.75
C ILE A 148 -12.89 -6.48 -1.42
N ARG A 149 -13.65 -5.71 -0.66
CA ARG A 149 -14.70 -4.82 -1.18
C ARG A 149 -14.58 -3.46 -0.51
N TYR A 150 -14.72 -2.41 -1.30
CA TYR A 150 -14.75 -1.03 -0.82
C TYR A 150 -15.68 -0.21 -1.72
N LYS A 151 -16.77 0.29 -1.15
CA LYS A 151 -17.85 0.96 -1.88
C LYS A 151 -18.39 0.06 -3.01
N ASP A 152 -18.26 0.48 -4.26
CA ASP A 152 -18.75 -0.20 -5.46
C ASP A 152 -17.69 -1.05 -6.17
N LEU A 153 -16.49 -1.17 -5.59
CA LEU A 153 -15.38 -1.90 -6.17
C LEU A 153 -14.97 -3.10 -5.29
N SER A 154 -14.59 -4.19 -5.95
CA SER A 154 -14.10 -5.41 -5.31
C SER A 154 -12.93 -6.00 -6.09
N SER A 155 -12.03 -6.67 -5.38
CA SER A 155 -10.93 -7.45 -5.97
C SER A 155 -10.83 -8.82 -5.32
N THR A 156 -10.67 -9.84 -6.15
CA THR A 156 -10.32 -11.21 -5.75
C THR A 156 -8.85 -11.54 -6.08
N ASP A 157 -8.13 -10.60 -6.71
CA ASP A 157 -6.73 -10.77 -7.12
C ASP A 157 -5.83 -10.57 -5.91
N CYS A 158 -5.69 -11.63 -5.12
CA CYS A 158 -4.91 -11.67 -3.88
C CYS A 158 -3.59 -12.41 -4.11
N SER A 159 -2.48 -11.75 -3.86
CA SER A 159 -1.14 -12.33 -3.93
C SER A 159 -0.43 -12.28 -2.57
N VAL A 160 0.49 -13.21 -2.33
CA VAL A 160 1.34 -13.18 -1.13
C VAL A 160 2.48 -12.19 -1.34
N VAL A 161 2.64 -11.26 -0.40
CA VAL A 161 3.78 -10.33 -0.38
C VAL A 161 4.99 -11.05 0.16
N ILE A 162 5.98 -11.24 -0.71
CA ILE A 162 7.31 -11.73 -0.35
C ILE A 162 8.22 -10.48 -0.21
N PRO A 163 9.00 -10.34 0.88
CA PRO A 163 9.62 -9.08 1.36
C PRO A 163 10.67 -8.39 0.46
N LYS A 164 10.70 -8.62 -0.85
CA LYS A 164 11.61 -7.94 -1.79
C LYS A 164 11.00 -6.76 -2.55
N ARG A 165 9.69 -6.49 -2.45
CA ARG A 165 8.99 -5.68 -3.48
C ARG A 165 8.43 -4.31 -3.07
N THR A 166 8.29 -4.00 -1.79
CA THR A 166 7.83 -2.67 -1.35
C THR A 166 9.03 -1.85 -0.89
N ALA A 167 9.53 -0.93 -1.73
CA ALA A 167 10.75 -0.14 -1.50
C ALA A 167 10.78 0.66 -0.17
N LEU A 168 9.68 0.72 0.58
CA LEU A 168 9.53 1.49 1.82
C LEU A 168 9.47 0.62 3.08
N VAL A 169 9.06 -0.64 2.98
CA VAL A 169 8.85 -1.56 4.11
C VAL A 169 9.14 -3.00 3.71
N SER A 170 9.65 -3.81 4.64
CA SER A 170 9.73 -5.26 4.46
C SER A 170 8.64 -5.92 5.29
N ILE A 171 7.67 -6.55 4.60
CA ILE A 171 6.53 -7.21 5.24
C ILE A 171 6.34 -8.63 4.72
N ASN A 172 5.72 -9.46 5.56
CA ASN A 172 5.06 -10.71 5.14
C ASN A 172 3.56 -10.47 5.19
N GLY A 173 2.85 -10.62 4.06
CA GLY A 173 1.46 -10.21 3.99
C GLY A 173 0.74 -10.63 2.72
N LEU A 174 -0.39 -9.97 2.48
CA LEU A 174 -1.23 -10.14 1.32
C LEU A 174 -1.37 -8.79 0.61
N ASP A 175 -1.44 -8.85 -0.72
CA ASP A 175 -1.64 -7.70 -1.58
C ASP A 175 -2.80 -7.97 -2.53
N TRP A 176 -3.70 -6.99 -2.60
CA TRP A 176 -4.78 -6.93 -3.54
C TRP A 176 -4.60 -5.72 -4.43
N ASN A 177 -4.75 -5.92 -5.74
CA ASN A 177 -4.81 -4.82 -6.68
C ASN A 177 -5.98 -5.02 -7.64
N THR A 178 -6.61 -3.93 -8.04
CA THR A 178 -7.63 -3.91 -9.09
C THR A 178 -7.67 -2.52 -9.69
N GLU A 179 -7.62 -2.49 -11.01
CA GLU A 179 -7.92 -1.33 -11.80
C GLU A 179 -9.15 -1.66 -12.64
N LYS A 180 -10.22 -0.86 -12.49
CA LYS A 180 -11.38 -0.91 -13.38
C LYS A 180 -11.46 0.42 -14.13
N VAL A 181 -11.34 0.32 -15.45
CA VAL A 181 -11.42 1.48 -16.35
C VAL A 181 -12.88 1.79 -16.73
N THR A 182 -13.82 0.88 -16.44
CA THR A 182 -15.16 0.93 -17.04
C THR A 182 -16.27 1.24 -16.02
N PRO A 183 -17.18 2.20 -16.31
CA PRO A 183 -18.40 2.46 -15.54
C PRO A 183 -19.24 1.19 -15.30
N PRO A 184 -20.10 1.15 -14.26
CA PRO A 184 -20.64 2.28 -13.49
C PRO A 184 -19.89 2.63 -12.19
N SER A 185 -18.70 2.08 -11.93
CA SER A 185 -18.02 2.35 -10.67
C SER A 185 -17.52 3.80 -10.57
N THR A 186 -17.77 4.42 -9.42
CA THR A 186 -17.22 5.71 -9.02
C THR A 186 -15.72 5.62 -8.75
N LEU A 187 -15.24 4.44 -8.32
CA LEU A 187 -13.81 4.14 -8.18
C LEU A 187 -13.24 3.50 -9.45
N THR A 188 -12.01 3.88 -9.79
CA THR A 188 -11.26 3.33 -10.93
C THR A 188 -10.09 2.44 -10.52
N ALA A 189 -9.62 2.55 -9.26
CA ALA A 189 -8.63 1.63 -8.72
C ALA A 189 -8.83 1.41 -7.23
N LEU A 190 -8.52 0.21 -6.77
CA LEU A 190 -8.49 -0.21 -5.38
C LEU A 190 -7.27 -1.10 -5.16
N SER A 191 -6.42 -0.71 -4.22
CA SER A 191 -5.30 -1.54 -3.77
C SER A 191 -5.31 -1.61 -2.25
N LEU A 192 -5.02 -2.79 -1.73
CA LEU A 192 -4.86 -3.03 -0.29
C LEU A 192 -3.66 -3.94 -0.09
N THR A 193 -2.71 -3.51 0.70
CA THR A 193 -1.65 -4.38 1.21
C THR A 193 -1.80 -4.49 2.72
N VAL A 194 -1.85 -5.71 3.25
CA VAL A 194 -1.96 -5.97 4.68
C VAL A 194 -0.90 -6.99 5.06
N GLY A 195 -0.02 -6.63 5.98
CA GLY A 195 1.07 -7.51 6.39
C GLY A 195 1.55 -7.26 7.81
N ARG A 196 2.51 -8.07 8.25
CA ARG A 196 3.35 -7.77 9.40
C ARG A 196 4.74 -7.42 8.93
N TYR A 197 5.37 -6.47 9.61
CA TYR A 197 6.78 -6.19 9.42
C TYR A 197 7.63 -7.46 9.61
N THR A 198 8.72 -7.60 8.87
CA THR A 198 9.63 -8.74 9.00
C THR A 198 10.53 -8.65 10.23
N ASP A 199 10.80 -7.43 10.69
CA ASP A 199 11.71 -7.11 11.79
C ASP A 199 10.99 -6.83 13.12
N THR A 200 9.68 -6.56 13.09
CA THR A 200 8.87 -6.30 14.28
C THR A 200 7.56 -7.08 14.25
N THR A 201 6.82 -7.07 15.37
CA THR A 201 5.50 -7.70 15.44
C THR A 201 4.36 -6.78 14.99
N HIS A 202 4.68 -5.54 14.58
CA HIS A 202 3.69 -4.56 14.17
C HIS A 202 2.96 -5.02 12.91
N GLY A 203 1.66 -4.73 12.86
CA GLY A 203 0.88 -4.82 11.64
C GLY A 203 1.10 -3.59 10.77
N PHE A 204 0.92 -3.78 9.47
CA PHE A 204 1.04 -2.78 8.43
C PHE A 204 -0.15 -2.88 7.49
N LEU A 205 -0.65 -1.72 7.06
CA LEU A 205 -1.66 -1.59 6.03
C LEU A 205 -1.29 -0.44 5.10
N GLU A 206 -1.29 -0.71 3.80
CA GLU A 206 -1.33 0.29 2.75
C GLU A 206 -2.68 0.21 2.06
N PHE A 207 -3.36 1.34 1.92
CA PHE A 207 -4.64 1.43 1.24
C PHE A 207 -4.59 2.52 0.19
N ARG A 208 -5.02 2.17 -1.02
CA ARG A 208 -5.21 3.11 -2.11
C ARG A 208 -6.58 2.95 -2.71
N ALA A 209 -7.31 4.06 -2.85
CA ALA A 209 -8.53 4.11 -3.65
C ALA A 209 -8.50 5.34 -4.54
N THR A 210 -8.66 5.13 -5.84
CA THR A 210 -8.68 6.21 -6.84
C THR A 210 -10.09 6.38 -7.37
N LYS A 211 -10.58 7.62 -7.36
CA LYS A 211 -11.86 8.03 -7.95
C LYS A 211 -11.58 8.86 -9.20
N ALA A 212 -12.22 8.56 -10.33
CA ALA A 212 -12.22 9.47 -11.47
C ALA A 212 -13.08 10.71 -11.16
N VAL A 213 -12.56 11.89 -11.47
CA VAL A 213 -13.26 13.17 -11.36
C VAL A 213 -13.20 13.83 -12.74
N GLY A 214 -14.23 13.61 -13.56
CA GLY A 214 -14.27 14.10 -14.93
C GLY A 214 -13.22 13.45 -15.85
N ARG A 215 -12.89 14.13 -16.95
CA ARG A 215 -12.06 13.57 -18.04
C ARG A 215 -10.55 13.51 -17.76
N ALA A 216 -10.05 14.20 -16.73
CA ALA A 216 -8.61 14.34 -16.49
C ALA A 216 -8.17 14.41 -15.01
N ALA A 217 -9.10 14.56 -14.05
CA ALA A 217 -8.73 14.63 -12.63
C ALA A 217 -9.03 13.30 -11.92
N SER A 218 -8.22 12.98 -10.91
CA SER A 218 -8.48 11.85 -10.01
C SER A 218 -8.35 12.30 -8.57
N MET A 219 -9.23 11.80 -7.71
CA MET A 219 -9.08 11.93 -6.27
C MET A 219 -8.45 10.63 -5.76
N ASN A 220 -7.29 10.74 -5.13
CA ASN A 220 -6.55 9.60 -4.60
C ASN A 220 -6.61 9.63 -3.08
N HIS A 221 -7.16 8.57 -2.51
CA HIS A 221 -6.91 8.24 -1.11
C HIS A 221 -5.70 7.32 -1.09
N HIS A 222 -4.66 7.73 -0.38
CA HIS A 222 -3.48 6.90 -0.12
C HIS A 222 -3.17 6.99 1.37
N LEU A 223 -3.16 5.85 2.03
CA LEU A 223 -2.97 5.74 3.47
C LEU A 223 -1.95 4.64 3.77
N TYR A 224 -0.98 4.97 4.60
CA TYR A 224 -0.13 4.00 5.29
C TYR A 224 -0.47 4.00 6.77
N LEU A 225 -0.59 2.82 7.36
CA LEU A 225 -0.96 2.67 8.76
C LEU A 225 -0.16 1.51 9.37
N GLN A 226 0.33 1.72 10.59
CA GLN A 226 0.87 0.63 11.42
C GLN A 226 0.12 0.53 12.73
N TRP A 227 0.09 -0.66 13.32
CA TRP A 227 -0.46 -0.87 14.65
C TRP A 227 0.37 -1.88 15.44
N LYS A 228 0.33 -1.75 16.76
CA LYS A 228 0.89 -2.76 17.65
C LYS A 228 -0.10 -3.91 17.79
N PRO A 229 0.35 -5.17 17.78
CA PRO A 229 -0.51 -6.26 18.18
C PRO A 229 -0.93 -6.04 19.64
N LYS A 230 -2.22 -6.23 19.93
CA LYS A 230 -2.73 -6.13 21.30
C LYS A 230 -1.99 -7.13 22.18
N ASP A 231 -1.21 -6.63 23.14
CA ASP A 231 -0.44 -7.49 24.04
C ASP A 231 -1.41 -8.40 24.79
N ARG A 232 -1.14 -9.71 24.81
CA ARG A 232 -2.01 -10.69 25.47
C ARG A 232 -1.96 -10.60 27.00
N ARG A 233 -1.26 -9.60 27.56
CA ARG A 233 -1.00 -9.45 29.00
C ARG A 233 -1.69 -8.24 29.62
N THR A 234 -3.01 -8.26 29.68
CA THR A 234 -3.75 -7.65 30.81
C THR A 234 -5.04 -8.42 31.03
N LYS A 235 -4.91 -9.60 31.64
CA LYS A 235 -5.91 -10.07 32.60
C LYS A 235 -5.32 -9.80 33.98
N ARG A 236 -5.83 -8.79 34.68
CA ARG A 236 -5.86 -8.73 36.13
C ARG A 236 -7.30 -8.44 36.51
#